data_AF-A0A959WIM1-F1
#
_entry.id   AF-A0A959WIM1-F1
#
_cell.length_a   1.000
_cell.length_b   1.000
_cell.length_c   1.000
_cell.angle_alpha   90.00
_cell.angle_beta   90.00
_cell.angle_gamma   90.00
#
_symmetry.space_group_name_H-M   'P 1'
#
loop_
_entity.id
_entity.type
_entity.pdbx_description
1 polymer ?
#
loop_
_entity_poly.entity_id
_entity_poly.type
_entity_poly.pdbx_seq_one_letter_code
_entity_poly.pdbx_strand_id
1 'polypeptide(L)'
;MESRISSWLRCYRCWSRNLEVQVHYDAIRPIDPETGIPTEGDDEIQESVVQCLDCMHDQPHLTFDRDRVVPIEDRWERMVAGTPWVASCTVTVDANQVEACAGPEAVESLTYGAFGDAGTREFFTHVRFHKHHEDQISVHLLVELYARNPEEASEVLNGAARGTIEITSLAEESRPPAHASGDTH
;
A
#
# COMPACT_ATOMS: atom_id res chain seq x y z
N MET A 1 24.11 -24.62 -9.76
CA MET A 1 22.78 -24.52 -9.14
C MET A 1 22.51 -23.04 -8.98
N GLU A 2 22.12 -22.36 -10.07
CA GLU A 2 21.70 -20.98 -10.00
C GLU A 2 20.53 -20.92 -9.02
N SER A 3 20.77 -20.32 -7.86
CA SER A 3 19.69 -19.96 -6.95
C SER A 3 18.73 -19.12 -7.78
N ARG A 4 17.54 -19.67 -8.09
CA ARG A 4 16.45 -18.91 -8.67
C ARG A 4 16.12 -17.82 -7.65
N ILE A 5 16.77 -16.67 -7.76
CA ILE A 5 16.26 -15.44 -7.18
C ILE A 5 14.94 -15.25 -7.93
N SER A 6 13.87 -15.68 -7.27
CA SER A 6 12.50 -15.57 -7.72
C SER A 6 12.20 -14.12 -8.03
N SER A 7 11.44 -13.89 -9.09
CA SER A 7 11.11 -12.57 -9.66
C SER A 7 10.60 -11.57 -8.62
N TRP A 8 10.07 -12.04 -7.50
CA TRP A 8 9.52 -11.22 -6.42
C TRP A 8 10.53 -10.27 -5.75
N LEU A 9 11.83 -10.61 -5.62
CA LEU A 9 12.82 -9.75 -4.93
C LEU A 9 13.41 -8.70 -5.87
N ARG A 10 12.55 -7.81 -6.38
CA ARG A 10 12.88 -6.73 -7.32
C ARG A 10 11.91 -5.56 -7.14
N CYS A 11 12.35 -4.39 -7.59
CA CYS A 11 11.49 -3.23 -7.72
C CYS A 11 10.40 -3.50 -8.77
N TYR A 12 9.13 -3.37 -8.41
CA TYR A 12 8.01 -3.61 -9.34
C TYR A 12 7.95 -2.55 -10.46
N ARG A 13 8.54 -1.37 -10.23
CA ARG A 13 8.51 -0.23 -11.16
C ARG A 13 9.71 -0.16 -12.11
N CYS A 14 10.94 -0.39 -11.64
CA CYS A 14 12.17 -0.24 -12.43
C CYS A 14 13.02 -1.51 -12.54
N TRP A 15 12.55 -2.64 -12.00
CA TRP A 15 13.24 -3.94 -12.07
C TRP A 15 14.59 -4.04 -11.35
N SER A 16 15.03 -2.93 -10.73
CA SER A 16 16.23 -2.89 -9.91
C SER A 16 16.16 -3.88 -8.75
N ARG A 17 17.34 -4.35 -8.35
CA ARG A 17 17.57 -5.13 -7.13
C ARG A 17 18.23 -4.31 -6.03
N ASN A 18 18.47 -3.02 -6.28
CA ASN A 18 19.00 -2.08 -5.31
C ASN A 18 17.87 -1.67 -4.35
N LEU A 19 17.59 -2.56 -3.40
CA LEU A 19 16.54 -2.43 -2.41
C LEU A 19 17.15 -2.24 -1.02
N GLU A 20 16.57 -1.37 -0.23
CA GLU A 20 16.88 -1.15 1.18
C GLU A 20 15.64 -1.45 2.02
N VAL A 21 15.84 -2.02 3.21
CA VAL A 21 14.79 -2.09 4.23
C VAL A 21 15.07 -1.05 5.31
N GLN A 22 14.07 -0.23 5.60
CA GLN A 22 14.07 0.71 6.70
C GLN A 22 13.19 0.13 7.79
N VAL A 23 13.74 -0.06 8.99
CA VAL A 23 13.02 -0.62 10.14
C VAL A 23 13.00 0.41 11.26
N HIS A 24 11.79 0.77 11.67
CA HIS A 24 11.52 1.70 12.76
C HIS A 24 11.01 0.90 13.96
N TYR A 25 11.67 1.08 15.09
CA TYR A 25 11.29 0.46 16.36
C TYR A 25 10.89 1.57 17.31
N ASP A 26 9.60 1.64 17.62
CA ASP A 26 9.05 2.56 18.60
C ASP A 26 8.57 1.76 19.81
N ALA A 27 9.14 2.06 20.98
CA ALA A 27 8.83 1.37 22.22
C ALA A 27 8.68 2.40 23.36
N ILE A 28 7.54 2.35 24.04
CA ILE A 28 7.33 3.15 25.25
C ILE A 28 7.70 2.27 26.44
N ARG A 29 8.65 2.75 27.26
CA ARG A 29 9.12 2.06 28.46
C ARG A 29 9.05 3.01 29.66
N PRO A 30 8.12 2.80 30.61
CA PRO A 30 8.11 3.55 31.85
C PRO A 30 9.43 3.31 32.61
N ILE A 31 9.88 4.32 33.34
CA ILE A 31 11.11 4.24 34.14
C ILE A 31 10.72 4.15 35.60
N ASP A 32 11.24 3.16 36.32
CA ASP A 32 11.17 3.12 37.77
C ASP A 32 11.99 4.32 38.34
N PRO A 33 11.36 5.26 39.05
CA PRO A 33 12.04 6.45 39.55
C PRO A 33 13.05 6.17 40.67
N GLU A 34 12.95 5.04 41.37
CA GLU A 34 13.87 4.70 42.45
C GLU A 34 15.14 4.03 41.95
N THR A 35 15.03 3.21 40.89
CA THR A 35 16.16 2.44 40.34
C THR A 35 16.70 2.99 39.02
N GLY A 36 15.90 3.79 38.30
CA GLY A 36 16.21 4.27 36.95
C GLY A 36 16.13 3.19 35.86
N ILE A 37 15.65 1.99 36.20
CA ILE A 37 15.55 0.87 35.26
C ILE A 37 14.23 0.96 34.50
N PRO A 38 14.23 0.74 33.16
CA PRO A 38 12.99 0.61 32.41
C PRO A 38 12.18 -0.59 32.91
N THR A 39 10.90 -0.37 33.20
CA THR A 39 9.96 -1.45 33.47
C THR A 39 9.46 -2.06 32.16
N GLU A 40 8.74 -3.17 32.26
CA GLU A 40 7.97 -3.69 31.13
C GLU A 40 7.06 -2.57 30.61
N GLY A 41 7.09 -2.36 29.29
CA GLY A 41 6.34 -1.31 28.63
C GLY A 41 5.03 -1.82 28.08
N ASP A 42 4.09 -0.91 27.89
CA ASP A 42 2.74 -1.24 27.45
C ASP A 42 2.67 -1.47 25.92
N ASP A 43 3.53 -0.82 25.13
CA ASP A 43 3.52 -0.88 23.66
C ASP A 43 4.92 -1.00 23.04
N GLU A 44 5.03 -1.85 22.01
CA GLU A 44 6.18 -1.97 21.11
C GLU A 44 5.67 -2.16 19.69
N ILE A 45 6.06 -1.25 18.81
CA ILE A 45 5.67 -1.25 17.40
C ILE A 45 6.95 -1.36 16.57
N GLN A 46 6.98 -2.37 15.71
CA GLN A 46 8.00 -2.51 14.67
C GLN A 46 7.34 -2.23 13.32
N GLU A 47 7.75 -1.15 12.69
CA GLU A 47 7.35 -0.83 11.32
C GLU A 47 8.52 -1.04 10.37
N SER A 48 8.21 -1.49 9.16
CA SER A 48 9.22 -1.62 8.12
C SER A 48 8.69 -1.24 6.76
N VAL A 49 9.56 -0.64 5.96
CA VAL A 49 9.32 -0.32 4.56
C VAL A 49 10.51 -0.82 3.75
N VAL A 50 10.23 -1.52 2.65
CA VAL A 50 11.25 -1.85 1.65
C VAL A 50 11.18 -0.82 0.54
N GLN A 51 12.29 -0.15 0.24
CA GLN A 51 12.35 0.91 -0.76
C GLN A 51 13.40 0.59 -1.83
N CYS A 52 13.11 0.94 -3.08
CA CYS A 52 14.08 0.88 -4.16
C CYS A 52 14.91 2.16 -4.18
N LEU A 53 16.24 2.04 -4.10
CA LEU A 53 17.14 3.18 -4.07
C LEU A 53 17.35 3.85 -5.44
N ASP A 54 17.02 3.16 -6.54
CA ASP A 54 17.19 3.71 -7.88
C ASP A 54 16.01 4.59 -8.31
N CYS A 55 14.79 4.28 -7.85
CA CYS A 55 13.59 5.04 -8.19
C CYS A 55 12.87 5.65 -6.98
N MET A 56 13.39 5.44 -5.76
CA MET A 56 12.83 5.92 -4.49
C MET A 56 11.37 5.53 -4.23
N HIS A 57 10.92 4.40 -4.78
CA HIS A 57 9.57 3.88 -4.53
C HIS A 57 9.59 2.83 -3.43
N ASP A 58 8.57 2.85 -2.60
CA ASP A 58 8.30 1.78 -1.65
C ASP A 58 7.82 0.53 -2.39
N GLN A 59 8.04 -0.64 -1.80
CA GLN A 59 7.81 -1.95 -2.40
C GLN A 59 6.74 -2.69 -1.60
N PRO A 60 5.44 -2.39 -1.81
CA PRO A 60 4.38 -2.91 -0.96
C PRO A 60 4.04 -4.38 -1.20
N HIS A 61 4.69 -5.03 -2.17
CA HIS A 61 4.72 -6.48 -2.33
C HIS A 61 5.78 -7.19 -1.49
N LEU A 62 6.60 -6.43 -0.76
CA LEU A 62 7.65 -6.94 0.11
C LEU A 62 7.39 -6.52 1.56
N THR A 63 7.72 -7.40 2.49
CA THR A 63 7.72 -7.09 3.93
C THR A 63 8.98 -7.62 4.57
N PHE A 64 9.31 -7.12 5.76
CA PHE A 64 10.45 -7.58 6.55
C PHE A 64 9.93 -8.41 7.73
N ASP A 65 10.15 -9.73 7.66
CA ASP A 65 9.79 -10.67 8.72
C ASP A 65 11.05 -11.11 9.45
N ARG A 66 11.15 -10.71 10.73
CA ARG A 66 12.26 -10.95 11.67
C ARG A 66 13.62 -10.47 11.14
N ASP A 67 14.26 -11.26 10.30
CA ASP A 67 15.62 -11.09 9.81
C ASP A 67 15.71 -11.08 8.28
N ARG A 68 14.59 -11.18 7.56
CA ARG A 68 14.60 -11.29 6.10
C ARG A 68 13.43 -10.59 5.42
N VAL A 69 13.70 -10.11 4.21
CA VAL A 69 12.66 -9.67 3.28
C VAL A 69 11.96 -10.89 2.69
N VAL A 70 10.64 -10.88 2.73
CA VAL A 70 9.77 -11.93 2.18
C VAL A 70 8.70 -11.32 1.27
N PRO A 71 8.22 -12.07 0.25
CA PRO A 71 7.13 -11.60 -0.57
C PRO A 71 5.80 -11.65 0.20
N ILE A 72 4.91 -10.72 -0.13
CA ILE A 72 3.50 -10.81 0.21
C ILE A 72 2.80 -11.54 -0.94
N GLU A 73 2.35 -12.78 -0.68
CA GLU A 73 1.96 -13.76 -1.71
C GLU A 73 0.82 -13.28 -2.63
N ASP A 74 -0.14 -12.53 -2.10
CA ASP A 74 -1.27 -11.98 -2.86
C ASP A 74 -0.93 -10.68 -3.63
N ARG A 75 0.26 -10.11 -3.41
CA ARG A 75 0.70 -8.85 -4.03
C ARG A 75 1.79 -9.03 -5.07
N TRP A 76 2.82 -9.83 -4.77
CA TRP A 76 4.04 -9.82 -5.57
C TRP A 76 3.81 -10.23 -7.03
N GLU A 77 2.95 -11.22 -7.29
CA GLU A 77 2.65 -11.64 -8.66
C GLU A 77 2.00 -10.51 -9.46
N ARG A 78 1.05 -9.81 -8.84
CA ARG A 78 0.33 -8.69 -9.46
C ARG A 78 1.26 -7.51 -9.71
N MET A 79 2.08 -7.16 -8.72
CA MET A 79 2.96 -6.00 -8.81
C MET A 79 4.10 -6.22 -9.79
N VAL A 80 4.75 -7.39 -9.76
CA VAL A 80 5.92 -7.66 -10.60
C VAL A 80 5.54 -8.10 -12.01
N ALA A 81 4.48 -8.90 -12.18
CA ALA A 81 4.08 -9.44 -13.49
C ALA A 81 2.89 -8.69 -14.13
N GLY A 82 2.24 -7.79 -13.39
CA GLY A 82 1.13 -6.98 -13.90
C GLY A 82 1.54 -5.61 -14.42
N THR A 83 0.53 -4.83 -14.77
CA THR A 83 0.65 -3.45 -15.24
C THR A 83 -0.14 -2.52 -14.31
N PRO A 84 0.14 -1.20 -14.32
CA PRO A 84 -0.66 -0.24 -13.56
C PRO A 84 -2.05 -0.07 -14.17
N TRP A 85 -3.06 -0.04 -13.32
CA TRP A 85 -4.46 0.21 -13.64
C TRP A 85 -4.94 1.42 -12.87
N VAL A 86 -5.68 2.30 -13.52
CA VAL A 86 -6.28 3.48 -12.90
C VAL A 86 -7.79 3.33 -12.87
N ALA A 87 -8.35 3.40 -11.67
CA ALA A 87 -9.78 3.36 -11.41
C ALA A 87 -10.31 4.71 -10.91
N SER A 88 -11.45 5.14 -11.44
CA SER A 88 -12.28 6.14 -10.80
C SER A 88 -13.39 5.40 -10.06
N CYS A 89 -13.42 5.51 -8.74
CA CYS A 89 -14.38 4.80 -7.91
C CYS A 89 -14.95 5.66 -6.80
N THR A 90 -16.09 5.23 -6.27
CA THR A 90 -16.72 5.80 -5.08
C THR A 90 -16.84 4.69 -4.07
N VAL A 91 -16.34 4.90 -2.85
CA VAL A 91 -16.57 3.97 -1.73
C VAL A 91 -17.44 4.68 -0.70
N THR A 92 -18.56 4.05 -0.35
CA THR A 92 -19.48 4.54 0.68
C THR A 92 -19.32 3.70 1.93
N VAL A 93 -18.98 4.38 3.03
CA VAL A 93 -18.66 3.79 4.34
C VAL A 93 -19.48 4.46 5.44
N ASP A 94 -19.61 3.81 6.59
CA ASP A 94 -20.16 4.44 7.78
C ASP A 94 -19.22 5.56 8.26
N ALA A 95 -19.79 6.69 8.70
CA ALA A 95 -19.04 7.87 9.09
C ALA A 95 -18.10 7.61 10.29
N ASN A 96 -18.41 6.61 11.12
CA ASN A 96 -17.56 6.19 12.24
C ASN A 96 -16.27 5.46 11.81
N GLN A 97 -16.15 5.07 10.54
CA GLN A 97 -14.94 4.47 9.98
C GLN A 97 -13.92 5.52 9.52
N VAL A 98 -14.30 6.80 9.50
CA VAL A 98 -13.45 7.93 9.12
C VAL A 98 -13.22 8.79 10.34
N GLU A 99 -11.96 8.86 10.80
CA GLU A 99 -11.58 9.63 11.98
C GLU A 99 -11.61 11.13 11.73
N ALA A 100 -11.17 11.56 10.54
CA ALA A 100 -11.14 12.96 10.14
C ALA A 100 -11.51 13.12 8.65
N CYS A 101 -12.45 14.02 8.35
CA CYS A 101 -12.80 14.38 6.96
C CYS A 101 -12.35 15.80 6.55
N ALA A 102 -11.67 16.52 7.45
CA ALA A 102 -11.14 17.86 7.20
C ALA A 102 -9.78 18.06 7.87
N GLY A 103 -8.99 18.98 7.33
CA GLY A 103 -7.64 19.26 7.80
C GLY A 103 -6.56 18.38 7.16
N PRO A 104 -5.31 18.46 7.65
CA PRO A 104 -4.17 17.77 7.05
C PRO A 104 -4.32 16.25 6.97
N GLU A 105 -4.92 15.64 7.99
CA GLU A 105 -5.08 14.18 8.10
C GLU A 105 -6.27 13.63 7.30
N ALA A 106 -7.08 14.50 6.68
CA ALA A 106 -8.34 14.10 6.07
C ALA A 106 -8.16 13.11 4.92
N VAL A 107 -7.15 13.31 4.08
CA VAL A 107 -6.93 12.46 2.91
C VAL A 107 -6.57 11.04 3.34
N GLU A 108 -5.64 10.92 4.28
CA GLU A 108 -5.23 9.61 4.80
C GLU A 108 -6.39 8.92 5.52
N SER A 109 -7.12 9.62 6.38
CA SER A 109 -8.26 9.07 7.10
C SER A 109 -9.40 8.64 6.17
N LEU A 110 -9.71 9.42 5.12
CA LEU A 110 -10.69 9.05 4.10
C LEU A 110 -10.23 7.86 3.25
N THR A 111 -8.96 7.81 2.88
CA THR A 111 -8.36 6.68 2.15
C THR A 111 -8.41 5.41 2.99
N TYR A 112 -8.00 5.48 4.27
CA TYR A 112 -8.04 4.36 5.21
C TYR A 112 -9.49 3.92 5.50
N GLY A 113 -10.41 4.87 5.62
CA GLY A 113 -11.84 4.59 5.73
C GLY A 113 -12.35 3.82 4.51
N ALA A 114 -11.95 4.21 3.30
CA ALA A 114 -12.40 3.56 2.06
C ALA A 114 -11.77 2.18 1.81
N PHE A 115 -10.45 2.03 1.98
CA PHE A 115 -9.68 0.87 1.52
C PHE A 115 -8.76 0.24 2.58
N GLY A 116 -8.76 0.74 3.81
CA GLY A 116 -7.87 0.27 4.87
C GLY A 116 -6.39 0.37 4.50
N ASP A 117 -5.59 -0.60 4.95
CA ASP A 117 -4.16 -0.66 4.69
C ASP A 117 -3.83 -0.77 3.19
N ALA A 118 -4.71 -1.36 2.38
CA ALA A 118 -4.48 -1.40 0.94
C ALA A 118 -4.48 0.01 0.36
N GLY A 119 -5.38 0.89 0.82
CA GLY A 119 -5.45 2.28 0.37
C GLY A 119 -4.27 3.15 0.78
N THR A 120 -3.71 2.92 1.97
CA THR A 120 -2.63 3.74 2.54
C THR A 120 -1.24 3.19 2.27
N ARG A 121 -1.11 1.87 2.04
CA ARG A 121 0.19 1.19 1.92
C ARG A 121 0.44 0.54 0.56
N GLU A 122 -0.60 0.15 -0.18
CA GLU A 122 -0.43 -0.57 -1.47
C GLU A 122 -0.80 0.30 -2.67
N PHE A 123 -1.97 0.93 -2.64
CA PHE A 123 -2.51 1.70 -3.75
C PHE A 123 -1.95 3.12 -3.75
N PHE A 124 -1.83 3.73 -4.93
CA PHE A 124 -1.70 5.17 -5.04
C PHE A 124 -3.10 5.76 -5.08
N THR A 125 -3.53 6.31 -3.96
CA THR A 125 -4.89 6.85 -3.79
C THR A 125 -4.88 8.37 -3.83
N HIS A 126 -5.87 8.93 -4.52
CA HIS A 126 -6.14 10.34 -4.53
C HIS A 126 -7.62 10.59 -4.27
N VAL A 127 -7.92 11.11 -3.07
CA VAL A 127 -9.27 11.55 -2.71
C VAL A 127 -9.60 12.82 -3.49
N ARG A 128 -10.61 12.77 -4.36
CA ARG A 128 -11.04 13.93 -5.15
C ARG A 128 -11.95 14.84 -4.34
N PHE A 129 -12.97 14.23 -3.74
CA PHE A 129 -13.92 14.87 -2.83
C PHE A 129 -14.67 13.78 -2.06
N HIS A 130 -15.38 14.17 -1.02
CA HIS A 130 -16.29 13.29 -0.30
C HIS A 130 -17.63 14.01 -0.06
N LYS A 131 -18.67 13.23 0.19
CA LYS A 131 -20.01 13.72 0.54
C LYS A 131 -20.52 12.98 1.76
N HIS A 132 -21.22 13.71 2.62
CA HIS A 132 -21.90 13.14 3.78
C HIS A 132 -23.36 12.89 3.42
N HIS A 133 -23.86 11.73 3.80
CA HIS A 133 -25.25 11.31 3.63
C HIS A 133 -25.70 10.58 4.89
N GLU A 134 -26.46 11.27 5.75
CA GLU A 134 -26.87 10.74 7.06
C GLU A 134 -25.67 10.25 7.88
N ASP A 135 -25.62 8.96 8.21
CA ASP A 135 -24.55 8.32 8.99
C ASP A 135 -23.43 7.74 8.10
N GLN A 136 -23.39 8.11 6.82
CA GLN A 136 -22.43 7.60 5.83
C GLN A 136 -21.63 8.71 5.15
N ILE A 137 -20.46 8.32 4.63
CA ILE A 137 -19.60 9.16 3.82
C ILE A 137 -19.31 8.43 2.51
N SER A 138 -19.62 9.08 1.38
CA SER A 138 -19.21 8.65 0.05
C SER A 138 -17.91 9.34 -0.34
N VAL A 139 -16.83 8.58 -0.43
CA VAL A 139 -15.50 9.06 -0.80
C VAL A 139 -15.29 8.78 -2.29
N HIS A 140 -14.99 9.81 -3.07
CA HIS A 140 -14.72 9.68 -4.50
C HIS A 140 -13.21 9.71 -4.73
N LEU A 141 -12.66 8.62 -5.28
CA LEU A 141 -11.22 8.40 -5.39
C LEU A 141 -10.80 8.16 -6.84
N LEU A 142 -9.59 8.61 -7.16
CA LEU A 142 -8.77 8.03 -8.22
C LEU A 142 -7.78 7.08 -7.56
N VAL A 143 -7.74 5.83 -8.02
CA VAL A 143 -6.88 4.78 -7.45
C VAL A 143 -6.03 4.19 -8.55
N GLU A 144 -4.71 4.19 -8.37
CA GLU A 144 -3.78 3.40 -9.20
C GLU A 144 -3.33 2.17 -8.40
N LEU A 145 -3.45 0.99 -9.01
CA LEU A 145 -3.02 -0.29 -8.46
C LEU A 145 -2.39 -1.16 -9.55
N TYR A 146 -1.68 -2.21 -9.16
CA TYR A 146 -1.11 -3.18 -10.09
C TYR A 146 -1.95 -4.46 -10.15
N ALA A 147 -2.21 -4.92 -11.37
CA ALA A 147 -2.91 -6.16 -11.66
C ALA A 147 -2.49 -6.70 -13.04
N ARG A 148 -2.71 -7.99 -13.28
CA ARG A 148 -2.35 -8.67 -14.52
C ARG A 148 -3.41 -8.51 -15.61
N ASN A 149 -4.63 -8.15 -15.24
CA ASN A 149 -5.78 -7.99 -16.13
C ASN A 149 -6.88 -7.13 -15.44
N PRO A 150 -7.88 -6.61 -16.18
CA PRO A 150 -8.91 -5.74 -15.58
C PRO A 150 -9.80 -6.45 -14.58
N GLU A 151 -10.03 -7.75 -14.73
CA GLU A 151 -10.83 -8.55 -13.81
C GLU A 151 -10.15 -8.59 -12.43
N GLU A 152 -8.86 -8.91 -12.39
CA GLU A 152 -8.05 -8.92 -11.16
C GLU A 152 -7.97 -7.52 -10.54
N ALA A 153 -7.80 -6.45 -11.34
CA ALA A 153 -7.82 -5.09 -10.83
C ALA A 153 -9.15 -4.77 -10.13
N SER A 154 -10.27 -5.19 -10.73
CA SER A 154 -11.59 -5.03 -10.14
C SER A 154 -11.74 -5.85 -8.87
N GLU A 155 -11.31 -7.12 -8.87
CA GLU A 155 -11.37 -8.01 -7.71
C GLU A 155 -10.57 -7.45 -6.52
N VAL A 156 -9.35 -6.94 -6.76
CA VAL A 156 -8.51 -6.34 -5.72
C VAL A 156 -9.19 -5.10 -5.12
N LEU A 157 -9.73 -4.21 -5.96
CA LEU A 157 -10.45 -3.02 -5.48
C LEU A 157 -11.69 -3.38 -4.66
N ASN A 158 -12.47 -4.36 -5.14
CA ASN A 158 -13.68 -4.81 -4.44
C ASN A 158 -13.33 -5.51 -3.12
N GLY A 159 -12.27 -6.33 -3.09
CA GLY A 159 -11.81 -7.03 -1.90
C GLY A 159 -11.24 -6.09 -0.84
N ALA A 160 -10.63 -4.98 -1.24
CA ALA A 160 -10.07 -3.97 -0.34
C ALA A 160 -11.10 -2.97 0.20
N ALA A 161 -12.22 -2.77 -0.51
CA ALA A 161 -13.23 -1.80 -0.11
C ALA A 161 -13.85 -2.18 1.24
N ARG A 162 -13.83 -1.24 2.20
CA ARG A 162 -14.43 -1.42 3.54
C ARG A 162 -15.93 -1.17 3.57
N GLY A 163 -16.50 -0.70 2.47
CA GLY A 163 -17.92 -0.44 2.30
C GLY A 163 -18.38 -0.71 0.86
N THR A 164 -19.48 -0.09 0.46
CA THR A 164 -20.01 -0.30 -0.90
C THR A 164 -19.18 0.47 -1.91
N ILE A 165 -18.61 -0.23 -2.88
CA ILE A 165 -17.81 0.36 -3.96
C ILE A 165 -18.60 0.43 -5.27
N GLU A 166 -18.47 1.56 -5.96
CA GLU A 166 -18.89 1.75 -7.34
C GLU A 166 -17.68 2.15 -8.19
N ILE A 167 -17.25 1.29 -9.10
CA ILE A 167 -16.17 1.59 -10.06
C ILE A 167 -16.79 2.19 -11.31
N THR A 168 -16.67 3.50 -11.49
CA THR A 168 -17.23 4.23 -12.64
C THR A 168 -16.39 4.04 -13.90
N SER A 169 -15.08 3.88 -13.75
CA SER A 169 -14.16 3.60 -14.86
C SER A 169 -12.94 2.84 -14.37
N LEU A 170 -12.41 1.97 -15.22
CA LEU A 170 -11.17 1.24 -15.02
C LEU A 170 -10.42 1.17 -16.35
N ALA A 171 -9.15 1.59 -16.35
CA ALA A 171 -8.32 1.58 -17.54
C ALA A 171 -6.89 1.17 -17.19
N GLU A 172 -6.27 0.37 -18.05
CA GLU A 172 -4.82 0.14 -17.98
C GLU A 172 -4.11 1.45 -18.28
N GLU A 173 -3.19 1.84 -17.40
CA GLU A 173 -2.39 3.02 -17.65
C GLU A 173 -1.26 2.65 -18.60
N SER A 174 -1.16 3.37 -19.71
CA SER A 174 -0.09 3.20 -20.70
C SER A 174 1.24 3.74 -20.18
N ARG A 175 1.77 3.15 -19.12
CA ARG A 175 3.19 3.21 -18.78
C ARG A 175 3.83 1.97 -19.41
N PRO A 176 4.99 2.10 -20.09
CA PRO A 176 5.65 0.93 -20.63
C PRO A 176 5.85 -0.10 -19.50
N PRO A 177 5.53 -1.38 -19.72
CA PRO A 177 5.80 -2.41 -18.73
C PRO A 177 7.29 -2.33 -18.38
N ALA A 178 7.62 -2.45 -17.10
CA ALA A 178 9.00 -2.27 -16.63
C ALA A 178 10.00 -3.28 -17.26
N HIS A 179 9.46 -4.29 -17.94
CA HIS A 179 10.14 -5.29 -18.76
C HIS A 179 10.50 -4.87 -20.19
N ALA A 180 10.14 -3.67 -20.66
CA ALA A 180 10.48 -3.20 -22.00
C ALA A 180 11.99 -2.97 -22.10
N SER A 181 12.70 -4.07 -22.25
CA SER A 181 14.15 -4.19 -22.35
C SER A 181 14.55 -3.62 -23.70
N GLY A 182 14.94 -2.36 -23.70
CA GLY A 182 15.74 -1.76 -24.77
C GLY A 182 17.22 -1.98 -24.49
N ASP A 183 17.67 -3.23 -24.30
CA ASP A 183 19.09 -3.58 -24.19
C ASP A 183 19.54 -4.25 -25.49
N THR A 184 19.82 -3.43 -26.49
CA THR A 184 20.86 -3.71 -27.47
C THR A 184 22.13 -3.01 -27.02
N HIS A 185 23.03 -3.76 -26.35
CA HIS A 185 24.46 -3.48 -26.30
C HIS A 185 25.24 -4.79 -26.25
#